data_AF-A0AAV4BN77-F1
#
_entry.id   AF-A0AAV4BN77-F1
#
_cell.length_a   1.000
_cell.length_b   1.000
_cell.length_c   1.000
_cell.angle_alpha   90.00
_cell.angle_beta   90.00
_cell.angle_gamma   90.00
#
_symmetry.space_group_name_H-M   'P 1'
#
loop_
_entity.id
_entity.type
_entity.pdbx_description
1 polymer ?
#
loop_
_entity_poly.entity_id
_entity_poly.type
_entity_poly.pdbx_seq_one_letter_code
_entity_poly.pdbx_strand_id
1 'polypeptide(L)'
;MDPVTGHHRPKKGNLKLCQNYRTISLISHPIKVMLKVILNRLKPETEKIITEEQAGFRRGRSTVEQICNVRILMEKYLQHQQELHHVFIDFKKAFDRVWHEVLWSTMRKYNINSNLISVVKNLYNTATSAVFCNNNIGDWFKTTVGVRQGCLLSPTLFNIFLEKIMTDALEDHGGTVSIGG
;
A
#
# COMPACT_ATOMS: atom_id res chain seq x y z
N MET A 1 23.90 4.52 8.68
CA MET A 1 22.52 4.14 8.28
C MET A 1 21.68 4.22 9.53
N ASP A 2 20.63 5.04 9.51
CA ASP A 2 19.93 5.38 10.76
C ASP A 2 18.96 4.29 11.20
N PRO A 3 18.91 3.99 12.52
CA PRO A 3 18.02 3.02 13.12
C PRO A 3 16.54 3.38 12.91
N VAL A 4 15.73 2.43 12.42
CA VAL A 4 14.26 2.58 12.36
C VAL A 4 13.66 2.03 13.65
N THR A 5 13.14 2.90 14.51
CA THR A 5 12.48 2.53 15.77
C THR A 5 10.97 2.39 15.57
N GLY A 6 10.37 1.29 16.03
CA GLY A 6 8.93 1.06 15.94
C GLY A 6 8.17 1.66 17.13
N HIS A 7 7.27 2.61 16.92
CA HIS A 7 6.32 3.07 17.96
C HIS A 7 4.97 2.37 17.80
N HIS A 8 4.35 1.92 18.89
CA HIS A 8 3.05 1.24 18.85
C HIS A 8 1.89 2.23 18.97
N ARG A 9 0.89 2.13 18.10
CA ARG A 9 -0.42 2.81 18.24
C ARG A 9 -1.52 1.78 18.52
N PRO A 10 -2.35 1.94 19.56
CA PRO A 10 -3.44 1.01 19.87
C PRO A 10 -4.58 1.07 18.83
N LYS A 11 -5.13 -0.10 18.48
CA LYS A 11 -6.41 -0.25 17.75
C LYS A 11 -7.55 -0.49 18.75
N LYS A 12 -8.80 -0.34 18.30
CA LYS A 12 -9.99 -0.77 19.07
C LYS A 12 -9.90 -2.27 19.38
N GLY A 13 -10.18 -2.67 20.63
CA GLY A 13 -10.12 -4.06 21.09
C GLY A 13 -9.25 -4.27 22.32
N ASN A 14 -8.98 -5.54 22.68
CA ASN A 14 -8.19 -5.89 23.86
C ASN A 14 -6.70 -5.55 23.66
N LEU A 15 -6.20 -4.56 24.43
CA LEU A 15 -4.82 -4.07 24.35
C LEU A 15 -3.78 -5.07 24.87
N LYS A 16 -4.17 -6.18 25.49
CA LYS A 16 -3.24 -7.25 25.89
C LYS A 16 -2.73 -8.07 24.70
N LEU A 17 -3.37 -7.97 23.53
CA LEU A 17 -2.97 -8.69 22.33
C LEU A 17 -2.01 -7.84 21.49
N CYS A 18 -0.79 -8.32 21.25
CA CYS A 18 0.19 -7.66 20.36
C CYS A 18 -0.36 -7.36 18.96
N GLN A 19 -1.35 -8.12 18.50
CA GLN A 19 -2.00 -7.96 17.19
C GLN A 19 -2.85 -6.68 17.08
N ASN A 20 -3.24 -6.10 18.22
CA ASN A 20 -4.03 -4.86 18.29
C ASN A 20 -3.15 -3.62 18.35
N TYR A 21 -1.83 -3.77 18.29
CA TYR A 21 -0.90 -2.67 18.09
C TYR A 21 -0.54 -2.51 16.63
N ARG A 22 -0.47 -1.26 16.21
CA ARG A 22 -0.04 -0.85 14.89
C ARG A 22 1.37 -0.27 15.00
N THR A 23 2.36 -0.97 14.45
CA THR A 23 3.76 -0.52 14.49
C THR A 23 3.95 0.61 13.49
N ILE A 24 4.49 1.73 13.95
CA ILE A 24 4.86 2.89 13.13
C ILE A 24 6.38 2.92 13.06
N SER A 25 6.93 2.87 11.85
CA SER A 25 8.36 2.99 11.62
C SER A 25 8.78 4.46 11.72
N LEU A 26 9.60 4.77 12.72
CA LEU A 26 10.26 6.07 12.83
C LEU A 26 11.49 6.09 11.93
N ILE A 27 11.48 6.97 10.94
CA ILE A 27 12.57 7.13 9.97
C ILE A 27 13.28 8.46 10.27
N SER A 28 14.60 8.47 10.18
CA SER A 28 15.38 9.70 10.38
C SER A 28 15.01 10.78 9.35
N HIS A 29 15.20 12.04 9.75
CA HIS A 29 14.94 13.20 8.89
C HIS A 29 15.68 13.17 7.54
N PRO A 30 17.00 12.90 7.45
CA PRO A 30 17.69 12.87 6.16
C PRO A 30 17.14 11.78 5.23
N ILE A 31 16.79 10.60 5.78
CA ILE A 31 16.17 9.53 4.99
C ILE A 31 14.79 9.96 4.48
N LYS A 32 13.98 10.67 5.29
CA LYS A 32 12.68 11.20 4.83
C LYS A 32 12.82 12.13 3.61
N VAL A 33 13.84 12.99 3.60
CA VAL A 33 14.13 13.87 2.46
C VAL A 33 14.48 13.05 1.22
N MET A 34 15.38 12.08 1.35
CA MET A 34 15.73 11.17 0.24
C MET A 34 14.50 10.39 -0.27
N LEU A 35 13.69 9.84 0.63
CA LEU A 35 12.46 9.12 0.28
C LEU A 35 11.47 10.01 -0.46
N LYS A 36 11.40 11.31 -0.14
CA LYS A 36 10.56 12.27 -0.83
C LYS A 36 11.01 12.48 -2.27
N VAL A 37 12.32 12.58 -2.52
CA VAL A 37 12.88 12.69 -3.88
C VAL A 37 12.55 11.44 -4.70
N ILE A 38 12.75 10.25 -4.12
CA ILE A 38 12.43 8.97 -4.78
C ILE A 38 10.94 8.89 -5.09
N LEU A 39 10.09 9.25 -4.12
CA LEU A 39 8.64 9.25 -4.29
C LEU A 39 8.19 10.15 -5.45
N ASN A 40 8.76 11.35 -5.54
CA ASN A 40 8.42 12.29 -6.61
C ASN A 40 8.79 11.77 -8.00
N ARG A 41 9.82 10.92 -8.12
CA ARG A 41 10.19 10.25 -9.38
C ARG A 41 9.34 9.01 -9.66
N LEU A 42 8.96 8.27 -8.61
CA LEU A 42 8.18 7.04 -8.74
C LEU A 42 6.71 7.31 -9.06
N LYS A 43 6.13 8.39 -8.52
CA LYS A 43 4.70 8.72 -8.69
C LYS A 43 4.26 8.83 -10.16
N PRO A 44 4.94 9.60 -11.04
CA PRO A 44 4.53 9.72 -12.44
C PRO A 44 4.55 8.40 -13.20
N GLU A 45 5.44 7.47 -12.86
CA GLU A 45 5.47 6.13 -13.47
C GLU A 45 4.31 5.28 -12.92
N THR A 46 4.07 5.37 -11.61
CA THR A 46 3.01 4.60 -10.93
C THR A 46 1.61 5.03 -11.36
N GLU A 47 1.36 6.33 -11.57
CA GLU A 47 0.05 6.84 -12.01
C GLU A 47 -0.33 6.42 -13.43
N LYS A 48 0.63 5.99 -14.26
CA LYS A 48 0.35 5.43 -15.59
C LYS A 48 -0.11 3.97 -15.53
N ILE A 49 0.10 3.33 -14.38
CA ILE A 49 -0.09 1.89 -14.19
C ILE A 49 -1.37 1.63 -13.41
N ILE A 50 -1.63 2.42 -12.36
CA ILE A 50 -2.76 2.22 -11.47
C ILE A 50 -4.07 2.55 -12.19
N THR A 51 -5.04 1.65 -12.14
CA THR A 51 -6.36 1.88 -12.74
C THR A 51 -7.20 2.88 -11.96
N GLU A 52 -8.23 3.42 -12.61
CA GLU A 52 -9.07 4.50 -12.09
C GLU A 52 -9.91 4.07 -10.87
N GLU A 53 -10.25 2.77 -10.80
CA GLU A 53 -10.98 2.16 -9.67
C GLU A 53 -10.16 2.19 -8.39
N GLN A 54 -8.84 2.14 -8.48
CA GLN A 54 -7.96 2.22 -7.33
C GLN A 54 -7.72 3.69 -6.95
N ALA A 55 -8.57 4.22 -6.06
CA ALA A 55 -8.48 5.60 -5.57
C ALA A 55 -7.54 5.82 -4.36
N GLY A 56 -7.15 4.75 -3.66
CA GLY A 56 -6.39 4.84 -2.42
C GLY A 56 -5.03 5.52 -2.58
N PHE A 57 -4.69 6.45 -1.68
CA PHE A 57 -3.38 7.13 -1.63
C PHE A 57 -2.96 7.90 -2.90
N ARG A 58 -3.89 8.18 -3.82
CA ARG A 58 -3.64 8.92 -5.06
C ARG A 58 -4.00 10.39 -4.92
N ARG A 59 -3.33 11.24 -5.69
CA ARG A 59 -3.62 12.68 -5.71
C ARG A 59 -4.88 12.92 -6.55
N GLY A 60 -5.78 13.77 -6.08
CA GLY A 60 -6.99 14.13 -6.82
C GLY A 60 -8.11 13.09 -6.72
N ARG A 61 -7.91 12.01 -5.96
CA ARG A 61 -8.94 11.01 -5.66
C ARG A 61 -9.42 11.15 -4.24
N SER A 62 -10.71 10.93 -4.03
CA SER A 62 -11.32 10.99 -2.70
C SER A 62 -12.21 9.78 -2.43
N THR A 63 -12.38 9.46 -1.15
CA THR A 63 -13.35 8.46 -0.73
C THR A 63 -14.79 8.90 -1.04
N VAL A 64 -15.04 10.20 -1.13
CA VAL A 64 -16.35 10.76 -1.50
C VAL A 64 -16.72 10.38 -2.93
N GLU A 65 -15.78 10.52 -3.86
CA GLU A 65 -15.95 10.11 -5.26
C GLU A 65 -16.28 8.61 -5.37
N GLN A 66 -15.55 7.76 -4.65
CA GLN A 66 -15.81 6.32 -4.64
C GLN A 66 -17.17 5.95 -4.04
N ILE A 67 -17.59 6.62 -2.97
CA ILE A 67 -18.95 6.45 -2.41
C ILE A 67 -20.01 6.89 -3.42
N CYS A 68 -19.77 7.98 -4.14
CA CYS A 68 -20.66 8.47 -5.20
C CYS A 68 -20.79 7.43 -6.32
N ASN A 69 -19.67 6.88 -6.80
CA ASN A 69 -19.66 5.84 -7.84
C ASN A 69 -20.48 4.61 -7.44
N VAL A 70 -20.31 4.13 -6.21
CA VAL A 70 -21.10 3.01 -5.69
C VAL A 70 -22.59 3.36 -5.62
N ARG A 71 -22.95 4.57 -5.17
CA ARG A 71 -24.35 5.02 -5.12
C ARG A 71 -24.99 5.08 -6.51
N ILE A 72 -24.29 5.65 -7.48
CA ILE A 72 -24.76 5.72 -8.87
C ILE A 72 -24.97 4.32 -9.43
N LEU A 73 -24.08 3.37 -9.14
CA LEU A 73 -24.24 1.97 -9.54
C LEU A 73 -25.50 1.35 -8.93
N MET A 74 -25.72 1.55 -7.62
CA MET A 74 -26.92 1.07 -6.93
C MET A 74 -28.21 1.66 -7.53
N GLU A 75 -28.23 2.96 -7.79
CA GLU A 75 -29.39 3.66 -8.38
C GLU A 75 -29.70 3.13 -9.79
N LYS A 76 -28.68 2.89 -10.62
CA LYS A 76 -28.88 2.32 -11.97
C LYS A 76 -29.49 0.92 -11.94
N TYR A 77 -28.96 0.03 -11.11
CA TYR A 77 -29.50 -1.34 -11.00
C TYR A 77 -30.93 -1.33 -10.44
N LEU A 78 -31.22 -0.43 -9.49
CA LEU A 78 -32.57 -0.24 -8.96
C LEU A 78 -33.55 0.24 -10.04
N GLN A 79 -33.14 1.20 -10.90
CA GLN A 79 -33.95 1.69 -12.02
C GLN A 79 -34.29 0.59 -13.04
N HIS A 80 -33.35 -0.34 -13.28
CA HIS A 80 -33.54 -1.46 -14.20
C HIS A 80 -34.14 -2.71 -13.56
N GLN A 81 -34.52 -2.64 -12.27
CA GLN A 81 -35.03 -3.79 -11.49
C GLN A 81 -34.10 -5.01 -11.55
N GLN A 82 -32.79 -4.77 -11.58
CA GLN A 82 -31.76 -5.81 -11.60
C GLN A 82 -31.18 -6.02 -10.19
N GLU A 83 -30.83 -7.26 -9.87
CA GLU A 83 -30.16 -7.58 -8.61
C GLU A 83 -28.69 -7.13 -8.65
N LEU A 84 -28.26 -6.45 -7.58
CA LEU A 84 -26.88 -6.00 -7.39
C LEU A 84 -26.34 -6.55 -6.08
N HIS A 85 -25.21 -7.25 -6.15
CA HIS A 85 -24.52 -7.79 -4.98
C HIS A 85 -23.17 -7.08 -4.78
N HIS A 86 -22.91 -6.64 -3.55
CA HIS A 86 -21.63 -6.03 -3.17
C HIS A 86 -20.84 -6.94 -2.25
N VAL A 87 -19.55 -7.12 -2.55
CA VAL A 87 -18.60 -7.85 -1.71
C VAL A 87 -17.53 -6.88 -1.22
N PHE A 88 -17.43 -6.72 0.10
CA PHE A 88 -16.41 -5.89 0.74
C PHE A 88 -15.27 -6.77 1.24
N ILE A 89 -14.05 -6.49 0.77
CA ILE A 89 -12.83 -7.25 1.12
C ILE A 89 -11.90 -6.35 1.93
N ASP A 90 -11.47 -6.81 3.11
CA ASP A 90 -10.47 -6.11 3.93
C ASP A 90 -9.21 -6.96 4.12
N PHE A 91 -8.05 -6.36 3.87
CA PHE A 91 -6.76 -7.05 3.97
C PHE A 91 -6.21 -6.99 5.40
N LYS A 92 -6.20 -8.14 6.08
CA LYS A 92 -5.57 -8.26 7.41
C LYS A 92 -4.08 -7.92 7.33
N LYS A 93 -3.68 -6.84 8.01
CA LYS A 93 -2.28 -6.35 8.08
C LYS A 93 -1.66 -6.13 6.69
N ALA A 94 -2.38 -5.43 5.81
CA ALA A 94 -2.00 -5.22 4.42
C ALA A 94 -0.54 -4.78 4.20
N PHE A 95 -0.07 -3.76 4.93
CA PHE A 95 1.30 -3.27 4.83
C PHE A 95 2.33 -4.31 5.31
N ASP A 96 2.01 -5.13 6.31
CA ASP A 96 2.95 -6.10 6.90
C ASP A 96 3.07 -7.38 6.07
N ARG A 97 2.34 -7.52 4.95
CA ARG A 97 2.26 -8.76 4.16
C ARG A 97 2.76 -8.65 2.73
N VAL A 98 3.28 -7.50 2.33
CA VAL A 98 3.80 -7.27 0.98
C VAL A 98 5.09 -8.06 0.76
N TRP A 99 5.09 -9.01 -0.18
CA TRP A 99 6.29 -9.76 -0.53
C TRP A 99 7.20 -8.94 -1.44
N HIS A 100 8.44 -8.72 -0.99
CA HIS A 100 9.39 -7.84 -1.69
C HIS A 100 9.72 -8.35 -3.10
N GLU A 101 9.99 -9.64 -3.27
CA GLU A 101 10.33 -10.17 -4.60
C GLU A 101 9.15 -10.09 -5.59
N VAL A 102 7.92 -10.31 -5.13
CA VAL A 102 6.71 -10.07 -5.95
C VAL A 102 6.64 -8.60 -6.32
N LEU A 103 6.77 -7.69 -5.36
CA LEU A 103 6.77 -6.24 -5.62
C LEU A 103 7.84 -5.85 -6.65
N TRP A 104 9.08 -6.32 -6.54
CA TRP A 104 10.14 -6.03 -7.50
C TRP A 104 9.84 -6.59 -8.89
N SER A 105 9.30 -7.80 -8.98
CA SER A 105 8.89 -8.39 -10.26
C SER A 105 7.73 -7.62 -10.90
N THR A 106 6.76 -7.17 -10.10
CA THR A 106 5.62 -6.37 -10.55
C THR A 106 6.07 -5.01 -11.08
N MET A 107 6.96 -4.31 -10.36
CA MET A 107 7.53 -3.05 -10.84
C MET A 107 8.26 -3.22 -12.18
N ARG A 108 8.99 -4.34 -12.37
CA ARG A 108 9.61 -4.68 -13.66
C ARG A 108 8.58 -4.96 -14.76
N LYS A 109 7.53 -5.74 -14.45
CA LYS A 109 6.45 -6.07 -15.41
C LYS A 109 5.76 -4.79 -15.91
N TYR A 110 5.59 -3.80 -15.05
CA TYR A 110 4.99 -2.51 -15.40
C TYR A 110 5.98 -1.48 -15.99
N ASN A 111 7.18 -1.91 -16.39
CA ASN A 111 8.20 -1.05 -17.02
C ASN A 111 8.59 0.19 -16.19
N ILE A 112 8.56 0.09 -14.86
CA ILE A 112 9.14 1.12 -13.98
C ILE A 112 10.66 1.14 -14.18
N ASN A 113 11.25 2.34 -14.18
CA ASN A 113 12.68 2.52 -14.42
C ASN A 113 13.53 1.63 -13.51
N SER A 114 14.41 0.82 -14.12
CA SER A 114 15.25 -0.16 -13.41
C SER A 114 16.15 0.47 -12.35
N ASN A 115 16.62 1.71 -12.56
CA ASN A 115 17.40 2.45 -11.57
C ASN A 115 16.56 2.81 -10.34
N LEU A 116 15.29 3.21 -10.53
CA LEU A 116 14.37 3.47 -9.42
C LEU A 116 14.08 2.18 -8.65
N ILE A 117 13.84 1.07 -9.35
CA ILE A 117 13.65 -0.24 -8.74
C ILE A 117 14.87 -0.63 -7.90
N SER A 118 16.09 -0.46 -8.44
CA SER A 118 17.34 -0.77 -7.75
C SER A 118 17.51 0.06 -6.48
N VAL A 119 17.27 1.37 -6.54
CA VAL A 119 17.35 2.26 -5.37
C VAL A 119 16.34 1.83 -4.29
N VAL A 120 15.09 1.57 -4.67
CA VAL A 120 14.06 1.13 -3.71
C VAL A 120 14.42 -0.25 -3.13
N LYS A 121 14.82 -1.20 -3.96
CA LYS A 121 15.23 -2.55 -3.53
C LYS A 121 16.40 -2.48 -2.52
N ASN A 122 17.40 -1.66 -2.80
CA ASN A 122 18.52 -1.45 -1.88
C ASN A 122 18.07 -0.86 -0.54
N LEU A 123 17.19 0.13 -0.54
CA LEU A 123 16.65 0.72 0.71
C LEU A 123 15.89 -0.28 1.59
N TYR A 124 15.27 -1.30 1.00
CA TYR A 124 14.61 -2.37 1.75
C TYR A 124 15.59 -3.46 2.18
N ASN A 125 16.55 -3.83 1.33
CA ASN A 125 17.54 -4.87 1.62
C ASN A 125 18.53 -4.49 2.72
N THR A 126 18.91 -3.21 2.83
CA THR A 126 19.90 -2.73 3.82
C THR A 126 19.26 -2.34 5.14
N ALA A 127 17.93 -2.32 5.22
CA ALA A 127 17.26 -1.83 6.41
C ALA A 127 17.09 -2.90 7.48
N THR A 128 17.38 -2.48 8.71
CA THR A 128 17.09 -3.20 9.93
C THR A 128 16.06 -2.42 10.74
N SER A 129 15.31 -3.15 11.55
CA SER A 129 14.27 -2.61 12.42
C SER A 129 14.53 -3.09 13.85
N ALA A 130 14.17 -2.27 14.82
CA ALA A 130 14.13 -2.66 16.23
C ALA A 130 12.82 -2.21 16.86
N VAL A 131 12.33 -2.98 17.83
CA VAL A 131 11.13 -2.63 18.60
C VAL A 131 11.52 -1.66 19.70
N PHE A 132 10.82 -0.53 19.79
CA PHE A 132 10.99 0.42 20.89
C PHE A 132 9.80 0.32 21.84
N CYS A 133 10.04 -0.11 23.08
CA CYS A 133 9.01 -0.29 24.09
C CYS A 133 9.54 0.10 25.47
N ASN A 134 8.75 0.84 26.25
CA ASN A 134 9.10 1.27 27.61
C ASN A 134 10.49 1.93 27.73
N ASN A 135 10.83 2.83 26.80
CA ASN A 135 12.14 3.49 26.68
C ASN A 135 13.33 2.58 26.38
N ASN A 136 13.10 1.31 26.07
CA ASN A 136 14.15 0.37 25.70
C ASN A 136 14.06 0.01 24.21
N ILE A 137 15.22 -0.12 23.58
CA ILE A 137 15.37 -0.63 22.21
C ILE A 137 15.67 -2.12 22.32
N GLY A 138 14.82 -2.94 21.71
CA GLY A 138 15.04 -4.38 21.60
C GLY A 138 16.06 -4.75 20.53
N ASP A 139 16.21 -6.04 20.27
CA ASP A 139 17.17 -6.55 19.29
C ASP A 139 16.87 -6.09 17.86
N TRP A 140 17.94 -5.89 17.10
CA TRP A 140 17.89 -5.55 15.69
C TRP A 140 17.56 -6.77 14.85
N PHE A 141 16.56 -6.65 13.98
CA PHE A 141 16.20 -7.70 13.03
C PHE A 141 16.02 -7.15 11.62
N LYS A 142 16.24 -8.00 10.63
CA LYS A 142 16.00 -7.68 9.22
C LYS A 142 14.54 -7.94 8.87
N THR A 143 13.93 -7.01 8.16
CA THR A 143 12.54 -7.14 7.68
C THR A 143 12.53 -7.75 6.29
N THR A 144 12.02 -8.98 6.15
CA THR A 144 11.96 -9.73 4.88
C THR A 144 10.64 -9.58 4.14
N VAL A 145 9.60 -9.12 4.84
CA VAL A 145 8.25 -8.94 4.28
C VAL A 145 7.66 -7.62 4.78
N GLY A 146 6.76 -7.06 3.98
CA GLY A 146 6.00 -5.87 4.32
C GLY A 146 6.70 -4.56 3.97
N VAL A 147 5.88 -3.52 3.88
CA VAL A 147 6.28 -2.14 3.65
C VAL A 147 6.13 -1.35 4.95
N ARG A 148 7.06 -0.43 5.21
CA ARG A 148 7.15 0.27 6.50
C ARG A 148 5.99 1.23 6.72
N GLN A 149 5.17 0.97 7.73
CA GLN A 149 4.07 1.86 8.01
C GLN A 149 4.58 3.21 8.56
N GLY A 150 4.18 4.31 7.92
CA GLY A 150 4.70 5.66 8.22
C GLY A 150 5.84 6.11 7.29
N CYS A 151 6.34 5.21 6.42
CA CYS A 151 7.24 5.58 5.34
C CYS A 151 6.49 6.26 4.19
N LEU A 152 7.11 7.27 3.59
CA LEU A 152 6.56 8.03 2.46
C LEU A 152 6.34 7.17 1.20
N LEU A 153 7.18 6.15 0.97
CA LEU A 153 7.08 5.27 -0.20
C LEU A 153 6.03 4.17 -0.06
N SER A 154 5.72 3.77 1.17
CA SER A 154 4.93 2.56 1.43
C SER A 154 3.53 2.59 0.84
N PRO A 155 2.78 3.72 0.85
CA PRO A 155 1.49 3.77 0.16
C PRO A 155 1.59 3.52 -1.36
N THR A 156 2.57 4.13 -2.03
CA THR A 156 2.76 3.96 -3.48
C THR A 156 3.20 2.53 -3.82
N LEU A 157 4.10 1.95 -3.03
CA LEU A 157 4.52 0.55 -3.22
C LEU A 157 3.37 -0.44 -2.94
N PHE A 158 2.53 -0.14 -1.95
CA PHE A 158 1.35 -0.93 -1.66
C PHE A 158 0.35 -0.89 -2.82
N ASN A 159 0.11 0.28 -3.42
CA ASN A 159 -0.76 0.40 -4.58
C ASN A 159 -0.27 -0.41 -5.78
N ILE A 160 1.04 -0.39 -6.08
CA ILE A 160 1.62 -1.22 -7.16
C ILE A 160 1.41 -2.71 -6.89
N PHE A 161 1.58 -3.13 -5.63
CA PHE A 161 1.36 -4.52 -5.23
C PHE A 161 -0.13 -4.91 -5.34
N LEU A 162 -1.03 -4.03 -4.90
CA LEU A 162 -2.47 -4.25 -4.98
C LEU A 162 -2.95 -4.29 -6.42
N GLU A 163 -2.40 -3.45 -7.30
CA GLU A 163 -2.70 -3.44 -8.73
C GLU A 163 -2.45 -4.82 -9.36
N LYS A 164 -1.33 -5.47 -9.01
CA LYS A 164 -1.04 -6.83 -9.47
C LYS A 164 -2.09 -7.84 -8.99
N ILE A 165 -2.47 -7.77 -7.71
CA ILE A 165 -3.48 -8.68 -7.14
C ILE A 165 -4.82 -8.48 -7.86
N MET A 166 -5.22 -7.24 -8.08
CA MET A 166 -6.47 -6.91 -8.77
C MET A 166 -6.42 -7.35 -10.23
N THR A 167 -5.32 -7.09 -10.94
CA THR A 167 -5.12 -7.54 -12.33
C THR A 167 -5.26 -9.06 -12.41
N ASP A 168 -4.54 -9.80 -11.56
CA ASP A 168 -4.56 -11.27 -11.57
C ASP A 168 -5.94 -11.84 -11.21
N ALA A 169 -6.66 -11.20 -10.28
CA ALA A 169 -8.00 -11.62 -9.89
C ALA A 169 -9.07 -11.34 -10.97
N LEU A 170 -8.81 -10.40 -11.88
CA LEU A 170 -9.74 -9.98 -12.92
C LEU A 170 -9.40 -10.59 -14.30
N GLU A 171 -8.19 -11.08 -14.53
CA GLU A 171 -7.76 -11.73 -15.79
C GLU A 171 -8.67 -12.93 -16.17
N ASP A 172 -9.31 -13.61 -15.21
CA ASP A 172 -10.23 -14.74 -15.44
C ASP A 172 -11.73 -14.36 -15.53
N HIS A 173 -12.07 -13.07 -15.49
CA HIS A 173 -13.46 -12.60 -15.44
C HIS A 173 -13.78 -11.57 -16.53
N GLY A 174 -14.42 -12.02 -17.62
CA GLY A 174 -14.84 -11.19 -18.77
C GLY A 174 -16.00 -10.21 -18.52
N GLY A 175 -16.20 -9.77 -17.27
CA GLY A 175 -17.34 -8.96 -16.83
C GLY A 175 -16.95 -7.71 -16.05
N THR A 176 -15.81 -7.10 -16.34
CA THR A 176 -15.43 -5.83 -15.71
C THR A 176 -16.13 -4.66 -16.39
N VAL A 177 -16.91 -3.92 -15.60
CA VAL A 177 -17.46 -2.62 -16.00
C VAL A 177 -16.51 -1.54 -15.50
N SER A 178 -15.84 -0.85 -16.42
CA SER A 178 -15.08 0.37 -16.11
C SER A 178 -16.05 1.44 -15.62
N ILE A 179 -15.91 1.89 -14.36
CA ILE A 179 -16.66 3.02 -13.84
C ILE A 179 -15.76 4.25 -13.91
N GLY A 180 -15.73 4.84 -15.10
CA GLY A 180 -15.05 6.09 -15.44
C GLY A 180 -15.57 6.51 -16.80
N GLY A 181 -16.20 7.69 -16.87
CA GLY A 181 -16.77 8.23 -18.10
C GLY A 181 -15.71 8.60 -19.13
#